data_AF-A0A7W4B8J3-F1
#
_entry.id   AF-A0A7W4B8J3-F1
#
_cell.length_a   1.000
_cell.length_b   1.000
_cell.length_c   1.000
_cell.angle_alpha   90.00
_cell.angle_beta   90.00
_cell.angle_gamma   90.00
#
_symmetry.space_group_name_H-M   'P 1'
#
loop_
_entity.id
_entity.type
_entity.pdbx_description
1 polymer ?
#
loop_
_entity_poly.entity_id
_entity_poly.type
_entity_poly.pdbx_seq_one_letter_code
_entity_poly.pdbx_strand_id
1 'polypeptide(L)'
;MTKPKRRQWGRIVARSLPEALQLCKEHAQATRQMSVPRIADRTGISTDMLYKHLGSGDMPASLLIPYMAATGREYPLMYMAHSLDKLIVDMPKGKKPSNSNLTHLNLFANQVIGMVMQLEEGAGNAQYVAEQIVLLMQQLAYQKLEAEKLDEPQTCFDLTADHDTH
;
A
#
# COMPACT_ATOMS: atom_id res chain seq x y z
N MET A 1 29.72 -15.20 -16.13
CA MET A 1 28.65 -15.46 -15.14
C MET A 1 27.81 -14.22 -14.95
N THR A 2 26.61 -14.19 -15.53
CA THR A 2 25.65 -13.11 -15.37
C THR A 2 25.12 -13.15 -13.93
N LYS A 3 25.26 -12.07 -13.16
CA LYS A 3 24.73 -12.01 -11.79
C LYS A 3 23.22 -12.32 -11.82
N PRO A 4 22.70 -13.15 -10.90
CA PRO A 4 21.27 -13.45 -10.87
C PRO A 4 20.49 -12.15 -10.71
N LYS A 5 19.50 -11.95 -11.60
CA LYS A 5 18.67 -10.73 -11.61
C LYS A 5 17.90 -10.66 -10.29
N ARG A 6 18.12 -9.60 -9.52
CA ARG A 6 17.43 -9.38 -8.23
C ARG A 6 15.92 -9.42 -8.45
N ARG A 7 15.23 -10.27 -7.68
CA ARG A 7 13.77 -10.42 -7.78
C ARG A 7 13.09 -9.07 -7.54
N GLN A 8 12.19 -8.68 -8.44
CA GLN A 8 11.46 -7.42 -8.36
C GLN A 8 10.19 -7.59 -7.51
N TRP A 9 10.35 -7.53 -6.19
CA TRP A 9 9.28 -7.78 -5.22
C TRP A 9 8.02 -6.92 -5.43
N GLY A 10 8.16 -5.67 -5.89
CA GLY A 10 7.02 -4.78 -6.13
C GLY A 10 6.14 -5.15 -7.35
N ARG A 11 6.56 -6.09 -8.20
CA ARG A 11 5.80 -6.52 -9.39
C ARG A 11 5.19 -7.92 -9.24
N ILE A 12 5.33 -8.53 -8.07
CA ILE A 12 4.83 -9.87 -7.83
C ILE A 12 3.36 -9.77 -7.44
N VAL A 13 2.53 -10.60 -8.07
CA VAL A 13 1.12 -10.78 -7.73
C VAL A 13 0.93 -12.24 -7.35
N ALA A 14 0.42 -12.49 -6.15
CA ALA A 14 0.11 -13.83 -5.67
C ALA A 14 -1.18 -14.35 -6.30
N ARG A 15 -1.28 -15.65 -6.54
CA ARG A 15 -2.47 -16.30 -7.15
C ARG A 15 -3.28 -17.11 -6.15
N SER A 16 -2.77 -17.28 -4.94
CA SER A 16 -3.47 -17.94 -3.83
C SER A 16 -3.00 -17.38 -2.49
N LEU A 17 -3.80 -17.59 -1.43
CA LEU A 17 -3.47 -17.13 -0.08
C LEU A 17 -2.21 -17.82 0.50
N PRO A 18 -2.01 -19.16 0.37
CA PRO A 18 -0.76 -19.80 0.79
C PRO A 18 0.46 -19.24 0.05
N GLU A 19 0.35 -19.03 -1.26
CA GLU A 19 1.41 -18.41 -2.06
C GLU A 19 1.70 -16.98 -1.58
N ALA A 20 0.67 -16.17 -1.32
CA ALA A 20 0.83 -14.80 -0.84
C ALA A 20 1.59 -14.75 0.49
N LEU A 21 1.24 -15.62 1.44
CA LEU A 21 1.93 -15.75 2.71
C LEU A 21 3.39 -16.20 2.52
N GLN A 22 3.62 -17.22 1.70
CA GLN A 22 4.97 -17.71 1.40
C GLN A 22 5.84 -16.61 0.76
N LEU A 23 5.29 -15.81 -0.16
CA LEU A 23 5.98 -14.68 -0.78
C LEU A 23 6.36 -13.59 0.23
N CYS A 24 5.51 -13.32 1.22
CA CYS A 24 5.84 -12.41 2.33
C CYS A 24 7.04 -12.93 3.13
N LYS A 25 7.06 -14.22 3.49
CA LYS A 25 8.21 -14.85 4.16
C LYS A 25 9.49 -14.74 3.32
N GLU A 26 9.43 -15.09 2.03
CA GLU A 26 10.57 -15.02 1.13
C GLU A 26 11.10 -13.59 0.98
N HIS A 27 10.21 -12.59 0.89
CA HIS A 27 10.58 -11.18 0.89
C HIS A 27 11.32 -10.78 2.16
N ALA A 28 10.83 -11.20 3.32
CA ALA A 28 11.43 -10.92 4.62
C ALA A 28 12.83 -11.52 4.74
N GLN A 29 13.02 -12.75 4.27
CA GLN A 29 14.33 -13.41 4.25
C GLN A 29 15.30 -12.70 3.30
N ALA A 30 14.86 -12.38 2.07
CA ALA A 30 15.73 -11.81 1.05
C ALA A 30 16.08 -10.34 1.27
N THR A 31 15.17 -9.53 1.82
CA THR A 31 15.31 -8.07 1.87
C THR A 31 15.52 -7.55 3.29
N ARG A 32 14.94 -8.22 4.29
CA ARG A 32 14.97 -7.77 5.70
C ARG A 32 15.85 -8.65 6.58
N GLN A 33 16.49 -9.68 6.02
CA GLN A 33 17.35 -10.63 6.74
C GLN A 33 16.64 -11.27 7.95
N MET A 34 15.34 -11.52 7.82
CA MET A 34 14.53 -12.10 8.89
C MET A 34 14.46 -13.62 8.72
N SER A 35 14.94 -14.35 9.73
CA SER A 35 14.75 -15.79 9.82
C SER A 35 13.30 -16.13 10.20
N VAL A 36 12.85 -17.35 9.91
CA VAL A 36 11.50 -17.80 10.26
C VAL A 36 11.24 -17.72 11.78
N PRO A 37 12.17 -18.14 12.66
CA PRO A 37 12.02 -17.93 14.10
C PRO A 37 11.80 -16.45 14.48
N ARG A 38 12.54 -15.53 13.85
CA ARG A 38 12.40 -14.09 14.12
C ARG A 38 11.06 -13.52 13.64
N ILE A 39 10.51 -14.05 12.56
CA ILE A 39 9.17 -13.70 12.09
C ILE A 39 8.13 -14.20 13.11
N ALA A 40 8.26 -15.46 13.54
CA ALA A 40 7.36 -16.10 14.51
C ALA A 40 7.33 -15.32 15.84
N ASP A 41 8.51 -14.95 16.38
CA ASP A 41 8.65 -14.11 17.57
C ASP A 41 7.94 -12.76 17.42
N ARG A 42 8.07 -12.09 16.27
CA ARG A 42 7.40 -10.80 16.03
C ARG A 42 5.88 -10.91 15.91
N THR A 43 5.38 -12.07 15.50
CA THR A 43 3.95 -12.36 15.42
C THR A 43 3.39 -12.96 16.71
N GLY A 44 4.23 -13.30 17.68
CA GLY A 44 3.81 -13.90 18.95
C GLY A 44 3.32 -15.35 18.84
N ILE A 45 3.80 -16.11 17.84
CA ILE A 45 3.43 -17.51 17.64
C ILE A 45 4.68 -18.39 17.52
N SER A 46 4.53 -19.71 17.67
CA SER A 46 5.63 -20.65 17.45
C SER A 46 5.98 -20.80 15.96
N THR A 47 7.20 -21.24 15.67
CA THR A 47 7.65 -21.54 14.30
C THR A 47 6.79 -22.59 13.62
N ASP A 48 6.36 -23.60 14.38
CA ASP A 48 5.57 -24.72 13.86
C ASP A 48 4.15 -24.26 13.49
N MET A 49 3.55 -23.40 14.32
CA MET A 49 2.28 -22.75 13.99
C MET A 49 2.43 -21.86 12.76
N LEU A 50 3.51 -21.09 12.67
CA LEU A 50 3.77 -20.25 11.50
C LEU A 50 3.81 -21.10 10.23
N TYR A 51 4.60 -22.18 10.20
CA TYR A 51 4.65 -23.07 9.03
C TYR A 51 3.29 -23.70 8.70
N LYS A 52 2.50 -24.08 9.73
CA LYS A 52 1.14 -24.59 9.52
C LYS A 52 0.25 -23.56 8.81
N HIS A 53 0.27 -22.31 9.25
CA HIS A 53 -0.48 -21.23 8.61
C HIS A 53 0.01 -20.94 7.19
N LEU A 54 1.32 -20.96 6.95
CA LEU A 54 1.90 -20.75 5.62
C LEU A 54 1.50 -21.85 4.63
N GLY A 55 1.48 -23.11 5.08
CA GLY A 55 1.14 -24.26 4.23
C GLY A 55 -0.36 -24.36 3.91
N SER A 56 -1.22 -24.07 4.89
CA SER A 56 -2.69 -24.13 4.72
C SER A 56 -3.27 -22.89 4.05
N GLY A 57 -2.66 -21.72 4.23
CA GLY A 57 -3.27 -20.43 3.89
C GLY A 57 -4.21 -19.90 4.99
N ASP A 58 -4.53 -20.72 5.99
CA ASP A 58 -5.48 -20.40 7.05
C ASP A 58 -4.80 -19.63 8.19
N MET A 59 -4.35 -18.41 7.91
CA MET A 59 -3.83 -17.51 8.93
C MET A 59 -4.99 -16.75 9.60
N PRO A 60 -5.09 -16.77 10.95
CA PRO A 60 -6.07 -15.96 11.68
C PRO A 60 -5.99 -14.49 11.29
N ALA A 61 -7.13 -13.83 11.10
CA ALA A 61 -7.18 -12.43 10.69
C ALA A 61 -6.43 -11.49 11.66
N SER A 62 -6.46 -11.81 12.96
CA SER A 62 -5.70 -11.10 14.00
C SER A 62 -4.18 -11.15 13.79
N LEU A 63 -3.67 -12.18 13.11
CA LEU A 63 -2.23 -12.36 12.84
C LEU A 63 -1.80 -11.78 11.48
N LEU A 64 -2.72 -11.52 10.56
CA LEU A 64 -2.38 -11.03 9.22
C LEU A 64 -1.66 -9.68 9.26
N ILE A 65 -2.17 -8.71 10.03
CA ILE A 65 -1.55 -7.39 10.16
C ILE A 65 -0.12 -7.47 10.75
N PRO A 66 0.10 -8.09 11.94
CA PRO A 66 1.45 -8.18 12.49
C PRO A 66 2.38 -9.00 11.59
N TYR A 67 1.87 -10.01 10.87
CA TYR A 67 2.65 -10.78 9.91
C TYR A 67 3.09 -9.95 8.70
N MET A 68 2.17 -9.19 8.09
CA MET A 68 2.49 -8.29 6.97
C MET A 68 3.45 -7.18 7.41
N ALA A 69 3.28 -6.61 8.60
CA ALA A 69 4.19 -5.63 9.17
C ALA A 69 5.59 -6.21 9.45
N ALA A 70 5.66 -7.44 9.97
CA ALA A 70 6.91 -8.15 10.21
C ALA A 70 7.64 -8.51 8.91
N THR A 71 6.92 -8.91 7.85
CA THR A 71 7.51 -9.28 6.56
C THR A 71 7.76 -8.10 5.62
N GLY A 72 7.04 -7.00 5.82
CA GLY A 72 7.19 -5.74 5.10
C GLY A 72 6.53 -5.72 3.73
N ARG A 73 5.55 -6.61 3.50
CA ARG A 73 4.72 -6.68 2.29
C ARG A 73 3.32 -7.15 2.64
N GLU A 74 2.36 -6.67 1.87
CA GLU A 74 0.93 -6.87 2.06
C GLU A 74 0.33 -7.82 1.02
N TYR A 75 1.08 -8.81 0.52
CA TYR A 75 0.60 -9.72 -0.53
C TYR A 75 -0.71 -10.44 -0.19
N PRO A 76 -0.96 -10.92 1.07
CA PRO A 76 -2.24 -11.52 1.42
C PRO A 76 -3.40 -10.55 1.26
N LEU A 77 -3.21 -9.28 1.67
CA LEU A 77 -4.20 -8.23 1.51
C LEU A 77 -4.48 -7.94 0.03
N MET A 78 -3.41 -7.79 -0.78
CA MET A 78 -3.54 -7.59 -2.23
C MET A 78 -4.30 -8.75 -2.89
N TYR A 79 -3.98 -9.99 -2.55
CA TYR A 79 -4.69 -11.16 -3.08
C TYR A 79 -6.18 -11.14 -2.71
N MET A 80 -6.51 -10.87 -1.44
CA MET A 80 -7.91 -10.78 -0.99
C MET A 80 -8.66 -9.65 -1.70
N ALA A 81 -8.05 -8.47 -1.86
CA ALA A 81 -8.66 -7.36 -2.56
C ALA A 81 -8.89 -7.70 -4.04
N HIS A 82 -7.87 -8.22 -4.75
CA HIS A 82 -8.00 -8.61 -6.16
C HIS A 82 -9.06 -9.70 -6.37
N SER A 83 -9.19 -10.66 -5.44
CA SER A 83 -10.23 -11.70 -5.52
C SER A 83 -11.66 -11.16 -5.35
N LEU A 84 -11.79 -9.93 -4.86
CA LEU A 84 -13.05 -9.21 -4.67
C LEU A 84 -13.21 -8.05 -5.68
N ASP A 85 -12.42 -8.03 -6.75
CA ASP A 85 -12.37 -6.95 -7.75
C ASP A 85 -12.15 -5.57 -7.09
N LYS A 86 -11.40 -5.54 -5.99
CA LYS A 86 -10.97 -4.32 -5.29
C LYS A 86 -9.50 -4.05 -5.57
N LEU A 87 -9.16 -2.77 -5.61
CA LEU A 87 -7.81 -2.29 -5.69
C LEU A 87 -7.35 -1.74 -4.34
N ILE A 88 -6.12 -2.07 -3.94
CA ILE A 88 -5.47 -1.46 -2.78
C ILE A 88 -4.57 -0.34 -3.27
N VAL A 89 -4.72 0.82 -2.65
CA VAL A 89 -3.88 1.97 -2.87
C VAL A 89 -3.22 2.33 -1.55
N ASP A 90 -1.89 2.47 -1.56
CA ASP A 90 -1.16 2.93 -0.38
C ASP A 90 -1.59 4.35 -0.01
N MET A 91 -1.92 4.55 1.26
CA MET A 91 -2.20 5.88 1.78
C MET A 91 -0.93 6.74 1.66
N PRO A 92 -1.03 7.97 1.12
CA PRO A 92 0.14 8.80 0.97
C PRO A 92 0.68 9.23 2.33
N LYS A 93 1.96 8.93 2.55
CA LYS A 93 2.66 9.24 3.80
C LYS A 93 3.03 10.71 3.85
N GLY A 94 2.05 11.61 4.03
CA GLY A 94 2.16 12.99 4.53
C GLY A 94 3.26 13.91 3.96
N LYS A 95 4.00 13.50 2.93
CA LYS A 95 5.07 14.29 2.36
C LYS A 95 4.37 15.41 1.62
N LYS A 96 4.58 16.63 2.10
CA LYS A 96 4.04 17.86 1.53
C LYS A 96 4.15 17.75 0.00
N PRO A 97 3.05 17.88 -0.74
CA PRO A 97 3.21 18.08 -2.15
C PRO A 97 3.87 19.45 -2.28
N SER A 98 5.02 19.51 -2.94
CA SER A 98 5.58 20.80 -3.35
C SER A 98 4.47 21.54 -4.07
N ASN A 99 4.03 22.67 -3.51
CA ASN A 99 2.84 23.40 -3.93
C ASN A 99 2.77 23.54 -5.45
N SER A 100 1.88 22.75 -6.06
CA SER A 100 1.37 22.86 -7.45
C SER A 100 0.08 22.03 -7.67
N ASN A 101 -0.54 21.49 -6.62
CA ASN A 101 -1.20 20.19 -6.76
C ASN A 101 -2.65 20.19 -7.28
N LEU A 102 -3.50 21.16 -6.95
CA LEU A 102 -4.92 21.10 -7.33
C LEU A 102 -5.16 21.37 -8.82
N THR A 103 -4.49 22.37 -9.40
CA THR A 103 -4.57 22.66 -10.84
C THR A 103 -4.01 21.52 -11.68
N HIS A 104 -2.88 20.95 -11.27
CA HIS A 104 -2.30 19.79 -11.94
C HIS A 104 -3.16 18.52 -11.80
N LEU A 105 -3.76 18.30 -10.62
CA LEU A 105 -4.70 17.20 -10.42
C LEU A 105 -5.94 17.38 -11.31
N ASN A 106 -6.50 18.58 -11.38
CA ASN A 106 -7.65 18.86 -12.23
C ASN A 106 -7.31 18.61 -13.71
N LEU A 107 -6.16 19.09 -14.18
CA LEU A 107 -5.68 18.84 -15.54
C LEU A 107 -5.50 17.35 -15.80
N PHE A 108 -4.85 16.63 -14.88
CA PHE A 108 -4.61 15.19 -15.00
C PHE A 108 -5.92 14.39 -14.96
N ALA A 109 -6.86 14.74 -14.09
CA ALA A 109 -8.17 14.11 -14.03
C ALA A 109 -8.92 14.23 -15.36
N ASN A 110 -8.94 15.43 -15.95
CA ASN A 110 -9.56 15.66 -17.25
C ASN A 110 -8.86 14.87 -18.38
N GLN A 111 -7.53 14.75 -18.34
CA GLN A 111 -6.78 13.94 -19.30
C GLN A 111 -7.14 12.45 -19.21
N VAL A 112 -7.24 11.90 -17.99
CA VAL A 112 -7.63 10.49 -17.77
C VAL A 112 -9.07 10.25 -18.21
N ILE A 113 -9.99 11.17 -17.91
CA ILE A 113 -11.38 11.08 -18.39
C ILE A 113 -11.42 11.06 -19.93
N GLY A 114 -10.65 11.93 -20.59
CA GLY A 114 -10.54 11.93 -22.06
C GLY A 114 -9.98 10.61 -22.62
N MET A 115 -8.99 10.00 -21.95
CA MET A 115 -8.46 8.69 -22.32
C MET A 115 -9.50 7.56 -22.16
N VAL A 116 -10.35 7.62 -21.13
CA VAL A 116 -11.46 6.68 -20.96
C VAL A 116 -12.50 6.83 -22.06
N MET A 117 -12.85 8.07 -22.42
CA MET A 117 -13.79 8.33 -23.53
C MET A 117 -13.25 7.80 -24.87
N GLN A 118 -11.96 7.99 -25.15
CA GLN A 118 -11.33 7.44 -26.35
C GLN A 118 -11.40 5.91 -26.38
N LEU A 119 -11.20 5.26 -25.23
CA LEU A 119 -11.27 3.81 -25.12
C LEU A 119 -12.67 3.26 -25.45
N GLU A 120 -13.73 3.95 -24.99
CA GLU A 120 -15.13 3.61 -25.32
C GLU A 120 -15.43 3.77 -26.82
N GLU A 121 -14.80 4.74 -27.49
CA GLU A 121 -14.87 4.93 -28.94
C GLU A 121 -14.04 3.91 -29.74
N GLY A 122 -13.40 2.95 -29.05
CA GLY A 122 -12.56 1.90 -29.66
C GLY A 122 -11.15 2.38 -30.01
N ALA A 123 -10.73 3.55 -29.52
CA ALA A 123 -9.41 4.13 -29.74
C ALA A 123 -8.58 4.13 -28.45
N GLY A 124 -7.34 3.63 -28.53
CA GLY A 124 -6.39 3.70 -27.42
C GLY A 124 -6.08 2.35 -26.77
N ASN A 125 -5.19 2.37 -25.79
CA ASN A 125 -4.64 1.17 -25.17
C ASN A 125 -5.27 0.95 -23.79
N ALA A 126 -6.16 -0.05 -23.69
CA ALA A 126 -6.87 -0.39 -22.46
C ALA A 126 -5.95 -0.56 -21.24
N GLN A 127 -4.78 -1.19 -21.43
CA GLN A 127 -3.81 -1.40 -20.35
C GLN A 127 -3.22 -0.07 -19.87
N TYR A 128 -2.89 0.82 -20.80
CA TYR A 128 -2.35 2.15 -20.46
C TYR A 128 -3.41 3.01 -19.75
N VAL A 129 -4.65 3.00 -20.22
CA VAL A 129 -5.76 3.75 -19.59
C VAL A 129 -6.01 3.25 -18.17
N ALA A 130 -6.03 1.93 -17.95
CA ALA A 130 -6.16 1.35 -16.62
C ALA A 130 -5.03 1.83 -15.67
N GLU A 131 -3.79 1.86 -16.13
CA GLU A 131 -2.65 2.38 -15.33
C GLU A 131 -2.83 3.87 -14.98
N GLN A 132 -3.30 4.70 -15.90
CA GLN A 132 -3.56 6.12 -15.64
C GLN A 132 -4.71 6.35 -14.65
N ILE A 133 -5.77 5.53 -14.70
CA ILE A 133 -6.87 5.56 -13.72
C ILE A 133 -6.34 5.28 -12.31
N VAL A 134 -5.48 4.26 -12.15
CA VAL A 134 -4.89 3.93 -10.85
C VAL A 134 -4.05 5.08 -10.30
N LEU A 135 -3.27 5.75 -11.16
CA LEU A 135 -2.50 6.94 -10.78
C LEU A 135 -3.42 8.09 -10.34
N LEU A 136 -4.53 8.31 -11.03
CA LEU A 136 -5.51 9.33 -10.64
C LEU A 136 -6.16 8.99 -9.28
N MET A 137 -6.54 7.74 -9.05
CA MET A 137 -7.08 7.29 -7.76
C MET A 137 -6.10 7.53 -6.61
N GLN A 138 -4.80 7.30 -6.83
CA GLN A 138 -3.75 7.63 -5.86
C GLN A 138 -3.70 9.11 -5.51
N GLN A 139 -3.80 10.00 -6.51
CA GLN A 139 -3.78 11.44 -6.28
C GLN A 139 -5.06 11.95 -5.61
N LEU A 140 -6.22 11.36 -5.93
CA LEU A 140 -7.48 11.69 -5.27
C LEU A 140 -7.50 11.22 -3.81
N ALA A 141 -6.97 10.01 -3.53
CA ALA A 141 -6.82 9.51 -2.16
C ALA A 141 -5.93 10.43 -1.32
N TYR A 142 -4.90 11.04 -1.92
CA TYR A 142 -4.10 12.08 -1.28
C TYR A 142 -4.93 13.29 -0.87
N GLN A 143 -5.73 13.84 -1.80
CA GLN A 143 -6.55 15.01 -1.49
C GLN A 143 -7.62 14.72 -0.43
N LYS A 144 -8.18 13.50 -0.44
CA LYS A 144 -9.10 13.06 0.60
C LYS A 144 -8.45 13.12 1.99
N LEU A 145 -7.22 12.61 2.13
CA LEU A 145 -6.47 12.66 3.40
C LEU A 145 -6.19 14.09 3.85
N GLU A 146 -5.82 14.99 2.94
CA GLU A 146 -5.63 16.41 3.27
C GLU A 146 -6.95 17.08 3.71
N ALA A 147 -8.08 16.71 3.10
CA ALA A 147 -9.39 17.18 3.53
C ALA A 147 -9.76 16.67 4.94
N GLU A 148 -9.50 15.39 5.23
CA GLU A 148 -9.72 14.81 6.57
C GLU A 148 -8.85 15.48 7.66
N LYS A 149 -7.61 15.87 7.32
CA LYS A 149 -6.73 16.63 8.25
C LYS A 149 -7.23 18.04 8.58
N LEU A 150 -8.04 18.65 7.71
CA LEU A 150 -8.65 19.95 8.00
C LEU A 150 -9.80 19.82 9.02
N ASP A 151 -10.39 18.61 9.12
CA ASP A 151 -11.47 18.29 10.05
C ASP A 151 -10.93 17.82 11.41
N GLU A 152 -9.65 17.42 11.49
CA GLU A 152 -8.96 17.26 12.77
C GLU A 152 -8.78 18.64 13.43
N PRO A 153 -9.36 18.88 14.62
CA PRO A 153 -9.16 20.14 15.33
C PRO A 153 -7.68 20.27 15.64
N GLN A 154 -6.99 21.12 14.90
CA GLN A 154 -5.63 21.48 15.22
C GLN A 154 -5.69 22.13 16.61
N THR A 155 -5.19 21.43 17.62
CA THR A 155 -4.92 21.98 18.93
C THR A 155 -3.97 23.14 18.72
N CYS A 156 -4.51 24.35 18.55
CA CYS A 156 -3.76 25.58 18.60
C CYS A 156 -3.23 25.67 20.03
N PHE A 157 -2.03 25.14 20.27
CA PHE A 157 -1.31 25.38 21.49
C PHE A 157 -0.66 26.76 21.37
N ASP A 158 -1.49 27.80 21.43
CA ASP A 158 -1.06 29.18 21.52
C ASP A 158 -0.43 29.38 22.90
N LEU A 159 0.89 29.31 22.96
CA LEU A 159 1.66 29.87 24.06
C LEU A 159 1.80 31.38 23.84
N THR A 160 0.68 32.10 23.94
CA THR A 160 0.73 33.51 24.33
C THR A 160 0.81 33.53 25.84
N ALA A 161 2.04 33.44 26.35
CA ALA A 161 2.33 33.79 27.73
C ALA A 161 2.16 35.30 27.87
N ASP A 162 0.91 35.72 28.12
CA ASP A 162 0.61 37.08 28.55
C ASP A 162 0.92 37.21 30.05
N HIS A 163 1.87 38.12 30.31
CA HIS A 163 2.10 38.93 31.50
C HIS A 163 2.24 38.26 32.88
N ASP A 164 3.41 38.49 33.48
CA ASP A 164 3.47 39.15 34.79
C ASP A 164 4.60 40.17 34.82
N THR A 165 4.22 41.42 34.56
CA THR A 165 4.89 42.63 35.03
C THR A 165 4.44 42.84 36.47
N HIS A 166 5.33 42.67 37.45
CA HIS A 166 5.46 43.52 38.64
C HIS A 166 6.69 43.16 39.47
#